data_AF-A0A9D6W1S2-F1
#
_entry.id   AF-A0A9D6W1S2-F1
#
_cell.length_a   1.000
_cell.length_b   1.000
_cell.length_c   1.000
_cell.angle_alpha   90.00
_cell.angle_beta   90.00
_cell.angle_gamma   90.00
#
_symmetry.space_group_name_H-M   'P 1'
#
loop_
_entity.id
_entity.type
_entity.pdbx_description
1 polymer ?
#
loop_
_entity_poly.entity_id
_entity_poly.type
_entity_poly.pdbx_seq_one_letter_code
_entity_poly.pdbx_strand_id
1 'polypeptide(L)'
;DALDYPRRLAALLGGRPVAWLAALAPRGTAADAPPRAPTGRLLAWGAGRVERLVGRVTGPGLARDTAALFSDLALVRERFVALARRASELLLGERAGYLLVAGPTAAARDDAVFLAARLGKQGRTPRALLLNRADVRAPLHDAALRGLPDAPPALLAALDTLEQERTARTAAADLQARELEKRLRDVPLLRLPFLEAATPDAVVVALAAELQPQLPALVPPDP
;
A
#
# COMPACT_ATOMS: atom_id res chain seq x y z
N ASP A 1 3.97 2.36 -3.36
CA ASP A 1 3.14 3.55 -3.11
C ASP A 1 2.64 3.65 -1.67
N ALA A 2 2.00 2.59 -1.13
CA ALA A 2 1.44 2.59 0.23
C ALA A 2 2.40 3.04 1.35
N LEU A 3 3.70 2.70 1.26
CA LEU A 3 4.71 3.04 2.27
C LEU A 3 5.20 4.49 2.21
N ASP A 4 5.11 5.15 1.05
CA ASP A 4 5.67 6.50 0.86
C ASP A 4 4.62 7.57 0.71
N TYR A 5 3.41 7.18 0.31
CA TYR A 5 2.31 8.10 0.08
C TYR A 5 2.02 8.99 1.29
N PRO A 6 1.91 8.47 2.54
CA PRO A 6 1.66 9.32 3.71
C PRO A 6 2.77 10.35 3.94
N ARG A 7 4.03 9.95 3.74
CA ARG A 7 5.19 10.84 3.88
C ARG A 7 5.28 11.87 2.77
N ARG A 8 5.00 11.48 1.53
CA ARG A 8 4.98 12.38 0.35
C ARG A 8 3.85 13.39 0.47
N LEU A 9 2.66 12.97 0.90
CA LEU A 9 1.53 13.84 1.17
C LEU A 9 1.87 14.85 2.28
N ALA A 10 2.46 14.38 3.38
CA ALA A 10 2.90 15.25 4.48
C ALA A 10 3.98 16.26 4.03
N ALA A 11 4.94 15.83 3.20
CA ALA A 11 5.99 16.70 2.67
C ALA A 11 5.45 17.74 1.68
N LEU A 12 4.50 17.35 0.83
CA LEU A 12 3.86 18.21 -0.15
C LEU A 12 3.00 19.29 0.53
N LEU A 13 2.23 18.91 1.55
CA LEU A 13 1.33 19.81 2.29
C LEU A 13 2.06 20.62 3.38
N GLY A 14 3.15 20.08 3.94
CA GLY A 14 4.01 20.76 4.92
C GLY A 14 5.11 21.61 4.28
N GLY A 15 5.24 21.60 2.96
CA GLY A 15 6.33 22.25 2.24
C GLY A 15 6.30 23.78 2.33
N ARG A 16 7.50 24.38 2.25
CA ARG A 16 7.72 25.84 2.10
C ARG A 16 6.87 26.49 0.99
N PRO A 17 6.55 25.84 -0.15
CA PRO A 17 5.70 26.43 -1.19
C PRO A 17 4.25 26.68 -0.73
N VAL A 18 3.67 25.78 0.07
CA VAL A 18 2.30 25.95 0.61
C VAL A 18 2.26 27.08 1.63
N ALA A 19 3.29 27.16 2.49
CA ALA A 19 3.43 28.26 3.44
C ALA A 19 3.64 29.62 2.75
N TRP A 20 4.40 29.62 1.65
CA TRP A 20 4.65 30.82 0.84
C TRP A 20 3.40 31.27 0.07
N LEU A 21 2.67 30.35 -0.57
CA LEU A 21 1.42 30.64 -1.27
C LEU A 21 0.31 31.12 -0.33
N ALA A 22 0.20 30.53 0.87
CA ALA A 22 -0.72 31.01 1.89
C ALA A 22 -0.40 32.44 2.38
N ALA A 23 0.88 32.82 2.36
CA ALA A 23 1.31 34.18 2.71
C ALA A 23 1.00 35.23 1.63
N LEU A 24 0.68 34.79 0.40
CA LEU A 24 0.23 35.65 -0.71
C LEU A 24 -1.29 35.85 -0.75
N ALA A 25 -2.05 35.14 0.09
CA ALA A 25 -3.48 35.36 0.22
C ALA A 25 -3.75 36.81 0.67
N PRO A 26 -4.59 37.57 -0.05
CA PRO A 26 -4.95 38.91 0.38
C PRO A 26 -5.59 38.81 1.76
N ARG A 27 -5.03 39.54 2.74
CA ARG A 27 -5.63 39.73 4.07
C ARG A 27 -6.92 40.54 3.93
N GLY A 28 -7.95 39.94 3.36
CA GLY A 28 -9.29 40.47 3.30
C GLY A 28 -10.12 39.76 4.35
N THR A 29 -10.59 40.53 5.34
CA THR A 29 -11.55 40.14 6.40
C THR A 29 -11.01 39.44 7.66
N ALA A 30 -10.01 40.02 8.31
CA ALA A 30 -9.88 39.90 9.76
C ALA A 30 -9.40 41.24 10.32
N ALA A 31 -10.36 42.03 10.82
CA ALA A 31 -10.13 43.38 11.32
C ALA A 31 -9.43 43.43 12.70
N ASP A 32 -9.04 42.31 13.31
CA ASP A 32 -8.44 42.31 14.66
C ASP A 32 -7.34 41.24 14.83
N ALA A 33 -6.16 41.44 14.22
CA ALA A 33 -4.96 40.71 14.60
C ALA A 33 -3.77 41.67 14.75
N PRO A 34 -3.04 41.65 15.89
CA PRO A 34 -1.92 42.57 16.10
C PRO A 34 -0.77 42.28 15.12
N PRO A 35 -0.06 43.32 14.64
CA PRO A 35 0.94 43.17 13.60
C PRO A 35 2.16 42.41 14.12
N ARG A 36 2.36 41.18 13.63
CA ARG A 36 3.68 40.52 13.71
C ARG A 36 4.61 41.17 12.69
N ALA A 37 5.73 41.71 13.17
CA ALA A 37 6.73 42.42 12.38
C ALA A 37 7.24 41.59 11.19
N PRO A 38 7.45 42.20 10.00
CA PRO A 38 7.88 41.50 8.80
C PRO A 38 9.37 41.14 8.89
N THR A 39 9.67 39.84 9.00
CA THR A 39 11.00 39.31 8.79
C THR A 39 11.38 39.35 7.30
N GLY A 40 12.17 40.35 6.91
CA GLY A 40 13.01 40.33 5.71
C GLY A 40 12.48 41.08 4.48
N ARG A 41 12.92 42.34 4.31
CA ARG A 41 12.67 43.22 3.15
C ARG A 41 13.04 42.61 1.77
N LEU A 42 13.96 41.64 1.72
CA LEU A 42 14.41 41.01 0.47
C LEU A 42 13.45 39.91 -0.04
N LEU A 43 12.77 39.19 0.84
CA LEU A 43 11.77 38.19 0.48
C LEU A 43 10.49 38.84 -0.08
N ALA A 44 10.11 40.00 0.46
CA ALA A 44 8.96 40.78 -0.02
C ALA A 44 9.14 41.30 -1.45
N TRP A 45 10.37 41.66 -1.84
CA TRP A 45 10.66 42.16 -3.19
C TRP A 45 10.60 41.05 -4.25
N GLY A 46 11.10 39.85 -3.92
CA GLY A 46 11.03 38.68 -4.81
C GLY A 46 9.60 38.16 -5.00
N ALA A 47 8.83 38.13 -3.92
CA ALA A 47 7.43 37.69 -3.95
C ALA A 47 6.57 38.56 -4.89
N GLY A 48 6.64 39.88 -4.79
CA GLY A 48 5.82 40.80 -5.59
C GLY A 48 6.16 40.87 -7.08
N ARG A 49 7.27 40.26 -7.52
CA ARG A 49 7.64 40.14 -8.94
C ARG A 49 7.11 38.84 -9.55
N VAL A 50 7.16 37.75 -8.77
CA VAL A 50 6.56 36.45 -9.14
C VAL A 50 5.03 36.57 -9.19
N GLU A 51 4.43 37.26 -8.23
CA GLU A 51 2.98 37.49 -8.16
C GLU A 51 2.46 38.24 -9.40
N ARG A 52 3.21 39.24 -9.87
CA ARG A 52 2.90 39.99 -11.10
C ARG A 52 3.07 39.16 -12.37
N LEU A 53 3.99 38.20 -12.39
CA LEU A 53 4.17 37.29 -13.52
C LEU A 53 3.08 36.22 -13.55
N VAL A 54 2.78 35.60 -12.41
CA VAL A 54 1.73 34.60 -12.27
C VAL A 54 0.37 35.22 -12.59
N GLY A 55 0.01 36.37 -12.00
CA GLY A 55 -1.25 37.04 -12.26
C GLY A 55 -1.44 37.51 -13.71
N ARG A 56 -0.34 37.76 -14.43
CA ARG A 56 -0.38 38.11 -15.86
C ARG A 56 -0.62 36.89 -16.76
N VAL A 57 -0.17 35.70 -16.34
CA VAL A 57 -0.31 34.44 -17.11
C VAL A 57 -1.63 33.71 -16.78
N THR A 58 -2.08 33.76 -15.53
CA THR A 58 -3.27 33.00 -15.06
C THR A 58 -4.54 33.86 -14.94
N GLY A 59 -4.42 35.18 -15.04
CA GLY A 59 -5.54 36.11 -14.84
C GLY A 59 -5.81 36.39 -13.34
N PRO A 60 -6.30 37.60 -13.01
CA PRO A 60 -6.43 38.05 -11.62
C PRO A 60 -7.47 37.27 -10.81
N GLY A 61 -8.50 36.70 -11.45
CA GLY A 61 -9.51 35.86 -10.79
C GLY A 61 -8.94 34.54 -10.28
N LEU A 62 -8.24 33.80 -11.15
CA LEU A 62 -7.66 32.51 -10.79
C LEU A 62 -6.58 32.64 -9.70
N ALA A 63 -5.77 33.71 -9.75
CA ALA A 63 -4.78 33.99 -8.71
C ALA A 63 -5.46 34.23 -7.34
N ARG A 64 -6.58 34.96 -7.32
CA ARG A 64 -7.33 35.23 -6.09
C ARG A 64 -8.01 33.98 -5.53
N ASP A 65 -8.64 33.19 -6.39
CA ASP A 65 -9.32 31.95 -5.98
C ASP A 65 -8.32 30.91 -5.49
N THR A 66 -7.17 30.81 -6.15
CA THR A 66 -6.06 29.94 -5.72
C THR A 66 -5.51 30.40 -4.37
N ALA A 67 -5.32 31.71 -4.17
CA ALA A 67 -4.82 32.25 -2.91
C ALA A 67 -5.82 32.08 -1.76
N ALA A 68 -7.13 32.20 -2.01
CA ALA A 68 -8.18 31.89 -1.04
C ALA A 68 -8.15 30.40 -0.64
N LEU A 69 -8.06 29.50 -1.61
CA LEU A 69 -7.95 28.05 -1.38
C LEU A 69 -6.69 27.69 -0.58
N PHE A 70 -5.55 28.33 -0.84
CA PHE A 70 -4.33 28.12 -0.04
C PHE A 70 -4.41 28.74 1.37
N SER A 71 -5.17 29.83 1.55
CA SER A 71 -5.45 30.39 2.87
C SER A 71 -6.27 29.42 3.71
N ASP A 72 -7.33 28.86 3.13
CA ASP A 72 -8.17 27.85 3.78
C ASP A 72 -7.35 26.58 4.09
N LEU A 73 -6.53 26.11 3.14
CA LEU A 73 -5.62 24.99 3.37
C LEU A 73 -4.58 25.27 4.46
N ALA A 74 -4.12 26.51 4.61
CA ALA A 74 -3.17 26.89 5.66
C ALA A 74 -3.79 26.81 7.06
N LEU A 75 -5.08 27.16 7.20
CA LEU A 75 -5.82 27.02 8.46
C LEU A 75 -5.92 25.56 8.91
N VAL A 76 -6.02 24.62 7.97
CA VAL A 76 -6.09 23.18 8.25
C VAL A 76 -4.75 22.46 8.17
N ARG A 77 -3.69 23.12 7.68
CA ARG A 77 -2.36 22.53 7.45
C ARG A 77 -1.81 21.84 8.69
N GLU A 78 -1.88 22.50 9.85
CA GLU A 78 -1.37 21.93 11.10
C GLU A 78 -2.12 20.66 11.49
N ARG A 79 -3.44 20.62 11.29
CA ARG A 79 -4.27 19.43 11.52
C ARG A 79 -3.93 18.31 10.54
N PHE A 80 -3.73 18.63 9.25
CA PHE A 80 -3.32 17.64 8.25
C PHE A 80 -1.93 17.05 8.54
N VAL A 81 -0.97 17.89 8.90
CA VAL A 81 0.38 17.43 9.28
C VAL A 81 0.31 16.56 10.53
N ALA A 82 -0.46 16.96 11.55
CA ALA A 82 -0.65 16.15 12.76
C ALA A 82 -1.32 14.80 12.43
N LEU A 83 -2.34 14.79 11.57
CA LEU A 83 -3.03 13.57 11.15
C LEU A 83 -2.10 12.66 10.34
N ALA A 84 -1.33 13.21 9.40
CA ALA A 84 -0.37 12.44 8.62
C ALA A 84 0.77 11.88 9.50
N ARG A 85 1.24 12.63 10.50
CA ARG A 85 2.22 12.12 11.48
C ARG A 85 1.62 10.98 12.29
N ARG A 86 0.40 11.13 12.80
CA ARG A 86 -0.29 10.10 13.57
C ARG A 86 -0.56 8.85 12.72
N ALA A 87 -0.97 9.01 11.47
CA ALA A 87 -1.12 7.90 10.52
C ALA A 87 0.23 7.22 10.25
N SER A 88 1.31 7.99 10.09
CA SER A 88 2.66 7.45 9.95
C SER A 88 3.13 6.71 11.21
N GLU A 89 2.81 7.19 12.40
CA GLU A 89 3.10 6.51 13.67
C GLU A 89 2.30 5.20 13.79
N LEU A 90 1.04 5.17 13.36
CA LEU A 90 0.22 3.96 13.37
C LEU A 90 0.68 2.90 12.36
N LEU A 91 1.04 3.34 11.14
CA LEU A 91 1.43 2.44 10.05
C LEU A 91 2.90 2.05 10.09
N LEU A 92 3.77 2.96 10.53
CA LEU A 92 5.23 2.79 10.51
C LEU A 92 5.87 2.79 11.91
N GLY A 93 5.08 2.88 12.98
CA GLY A 93 5.57 2.82 14.36
C GLY A 93 6.02 1.41 14.76
N GLU A 94 6.58 1.30 15.96
CA GLU A 94 7.16 0.04 16.47
C GLU A 94 6.10 -1.05 16.70
N ARG A 95 4.84 -0.65 16.87
CA ARG A 95 3.70 -1.55 17.04
C ARG A 95 3.17 -2.12 15.71
N ALA A 96 3.63 -1.61 14.57
CA ALA A 96 3.19 -2.07 13.26
C ALA A 96 3.96 -3.31 12.82
N GLY A 97 3.24 -4.38 12.49
CA GLY A 97 3.78 -5.57 11.83
C GLY A 97 3.52 -5.54 10.32
N TYR A 98 4.47 -6.04 9.52
CA TYR A 98 4.33 -6.12 8.07
C TYR A 98 4.26 -7.57 7.62
N LEU A 99 3.30 -7.85 6.76
CA LEU A 99 3.13 -9.12 6.08
C LEU A 99 3.19 -8.85 4.58
N LEU A 100 4.10 -9.52 3.88
CA LEU A 100 4.15 -9.43 2.42
C LEU A 100 3.27 -10.52 1.84
N VAL A 101 2.42 -10.19 0.86
CA VAL A 101 1.57 -11.17 0.18
C VAL A 101 1.91 -11.16 -1.30
N ALA A 102 2.24 -12.32 -1.85
CA ALA A 102 2.60 -12.50 -3.26
C ALA A 102 1.83 -13.67 -3.87
N GLY A 103 1.51 -13.59 -5.16
CA GLY A 103 1.06 -14.74 -5.93
C GLY A 103 2.25 -15.52 -6.52
N PRO A 104 2.03 -16.70 -7.11
CA PRO A 104 3.08 -17.53 -7.69
C PRO A 104 3.50 -17.03 -9.09
N THR A 105 3.85 -15.75 -9.20
CA THR A 105 4.29 -15.13 -10.45
C THR A 105 5.62 -14.41 -10.26
N ALA A 106 6.41 -14.31 -11.33
CA ALA A 106 7.71 -13.63 -11.28
C ALA A 106 7.57 -12.14 -10.91
N ALA A 107 6.54 -11.46 -11.42
CA ALA A 107 6.26 -10.07 -11.07
C ALA A 107 5.95 -9.90 -9.57
N ALA A 108 5.07 -10.75 -9.01
CA ALA A 108 4.74 -10.69 -7.59
C ALA A 108 5.95 -11.01 -6.69
N ARG A 109 6.82 -11.93 -7.12
CA ARG A 109 8.11 -12.19 -6.46
C ARG A 109 8.97 -10.93 -6.43
N ASP A 110 9.18 -10.30 -7.59
CA ASP A 110 10.07 -9.14 -7.70
C ASP A 110 9.55 -7.96 -6.89
N ASP A 111 8.23 -7.75 -6.86
CA ASP A 111 7.56 -6.78 -5.99
C ASP A 111 7.78 -7.09 -4.51
N ALA A 112 7.62 -8.35 -4.09
CA ALA A 112 7.85 -8.75 -2.70
C ALA A 112 9.30 -8.50 -2.25
N VAL A 113 10.27 -8.85 -3.11
CA VAL A 113 11.70 -8.60 -2.85
C VAL A 113 11.97 -7.09 -2.76
N PHE A 114 11.42 -6.30 -3.67
CA PHE A 114 11.55 -4.85 -3.66
C PHE A 114 10.95 -4.23 -2.38
N LEU A 115 9.76 -4.66 -1.98
CA LEU A 115 9.09 -4.17 -0.78
C LEU A 115 9.83 -4.56 0.50
N ALA A 116 10.35 -5.79 0.58
CA ALA A 116 11.17 -6.23 1.70
C ALA A 116 12.43 -5.35 1.85
N ALA A 117 13.13 -5.09 0.74
CA ALA A 117 14.30 -4.20 0.74
C ALA A 117 13.93 -2.76 1.15
N ARG A 118 12.76 -2.27 0.73
CA ARG A 118 12.27 -0.94 1.09
C ARG A 118 11.95 -0.82 2.58
N LEU A 119 11.31 -1.83 3.16
CA LEU A 119 11.07 -1.91 4.60
C LEU A 119 12.40 -1.94 5.37
N GLY A 120 13.38 -2.71 4.89
CA GLY A 120 14.73 -2.78 5.46
C GLY A 120 15.42 -1.40 5.53
N LYS A 121 15.32 -0.59 4.47
CA LYS A 121 15.83 0.80 4.46
C LYS A 121 15.17 1.71 5.51
N GLN A 122 14.01 1.33 6.03
CA GLN A 122 13.30 2.04 7.09
C GLN A 122 13.53 1.42 8.49
N GLY A 123 14.45 0.46 8.61
CA GLY A 123 14.71 -0.27 9.85
C GLY A 123 13.59 -1.22 10.23
N ARG A 124 12.81 -1.70 9.26
CA ARG A 124 11.68 -2.62 9.47
C ARG A 124 11.94 -3.93 8.72
N THR A 125 11.53 -5.04 9.32
CA THR A 125 11.55 -6.36 8.68
C THR A 125 10.12 -6.89 8.55
N PRO A 126 9.75 -7.47 7.40
CA PRO A 126 8.53 -8.26 7.31
C PRO A 126 8.57 -9.41 8.31
N ARG A 127 7.43 -9.70 8.93
CA ARG A 127 7.26 -10.83 9.86
C ARG A 127 7.15 -12.15 9.13
N ALA A 128 6.52 -12.13 7.96
CA ALA A 128 6.42 -13.27 7.08
C ALA A 128 6.14 -12.80 5.65
N LEU A 129 6.29 -13.73 4.73
CA LEU A 129 5.81 -13.66 3.37
C LEU A 129 4.73 -14.74 3.18
N LEU A 130 3.53 -14.34 2.76
CA LEU A 130 2.47 -15.23 2.33
C LEU A 130 2.53 -15.41 0.82
N LEU A 131 2.82 -16.62 0.37
CA LEU A 131 2.62 -17.04 -1.01
C LEU A 131 1.17 -17.52 -1.16
N ASN A 132 0.31 -16.62 -1.64
CA ASN A 132 -1.10 -16.90 -1.91
C ASN A 132 -1.26 -17.71 -3.20
N ARG A 133 -2.32 -18.52 -3.29
CA ARG A 133 -2.62 -19.39 -4.45
C ARG A 133 -1.53 -20.41 -4.73
N ALA A 134 -0.97 -21.01 -3.69
CA ALA A 134 -0.20 -22.23 -3.86
C ALA A 134 -1.21 -23.38 -4.08
N ASP A 135 -1.15 -24.07 -5.20
CA ASP A 135 -2.01 -25.24 -5.48
C ASP A 135 -1.52 -26.44 -4.64
N VAL A 136 -1.77 -26.41 -3.33
CA VAL A 136 -1.25 -27.40 -2.35
C VAL A 136 -2.12 -28.64 -2.21
N ARG A 137 -3.35 -28.64 -2.75
CA ARG A 137 -4.31 -29.75 -2.64
C ARG A 137 -5.06 -29.93 -3.96
N ALA A 138 -5.33 -31.19 -4.31
CA ALA A 138 -6.27 -31.51 -5.37
C ALA A 138 -7.71 -31.18 -4.92
N PRO A 139 -8.60 -30.70 -5.81
CA PRO A 139 -10.00 -30.50 -5.51
C PRO A 139 -10.68 -31.81 -5.16
N LEU A 140 -11.52 -31.77 -4.14
CA LEU A 140 -12.24 -32.95 -3.65
C LEU A 140 -13.19 -33.53 -4.71
N HIS A 141 -13.68 -32.71 -5.64
CA HIS A 141 -14.59 -33.16 -6.70
C HIS A 141 -13.89 -33.96 -7.80
N ASP A 142 -12.58 -33.80 -8.02
CA ASP A 142 -11.85 -34.54 -9.06
C ASP A 142 -11.91 -36.06 -8.80
N ALA A 143 -11.69 -36.45 -7.54
CA ALA A 143 -11.78 -37.85 -7.13
C ALA A 143 -13.21 -38.40 -7.27
N ALA A 144 -14.22 -37.59 -6.90
CA ALA A 144 -15.62 -37.98 -7.03
C ALA A 144 -16.04 -38.17 -8.49
N LEU A 145 -15.63 -37.27 -9.39
CA LEU A 145 -15.95 -37.33 -10.81
C LEU A 145 -15.25 -38.49 -11.52
N ARG A 146 -13.98 -38.79 -11.17
CA ARG A 146 -13.26 -39.96 -11.69
C ARG A 146 -13.87 -41.29 -11.21
N GLY A 147 -14.49 -41.29 -10.04
CA GLY A 147 -15.13 -42.46 -9.44
C GLY A 147 -16.54 -42.75 -9.97
N LEU A 148 -17.09 -41.92 -10.87
CA LEU A 148 -18.42 -42.16 -11.44
C LEU A 148 -18.41 -43.43 -12.32
N PRO A 149 -19.36 -44.37 -12.13
CA PRO A 149 -19.56 -45.46 -13.07
C PRO A 149 -19.94 -44.88 -14.43
N ASP A 150 -19.31 -45.38 -15.49
CA ASP A 150 -19.48 -44.92 -16.88
C ASP A 150 -19.17 -43.43 -17.12
N ALA A 151 -18.16 -42.89 -16.42
CA ALA A 151 -17.67 -41.54 -16.68
C ALA A 151 -17.33 -41.34 -18.17
N PRO A 152 -17.92 -40.31 -18.84
CA PRO A 152 -17.66 -40.07 -20.26
C PRO A 152 -16.17 -39.87 -20.54
N PRO A 153 -15.59 -40.46 -21.62
CA PRO A 153 -14.18 -40.28 -21.94
C PRO A 153 -13.74 -38.82 -22.06
N ALA A 154 -14.64 -37.95 -22.55
CA ALA A 154 -14.39 -36.51 -22.63
C ALA A 154 -14.26 -35.84 -21.25
N LEU A 155 -15.02 -36.30 -20.25
CA LEU A 155 -14.91 -35.81 -18.87
C LEU A 155 -13.56 -36.22 -18.28
N LEU A 156 -13.15 -37.47 -18.46
CA LEU A 156 -11.86 -37.96 -17.98
C LEU A 156 -10.68 -37.20 -18.61
N ALA A 157 -10.73 -36.96 -19.93
CA ALA A 157 -9.73 -36.16 -20.64
C ALA A 157 -9.67 -34.71 -20.14
N ALA A 158 -10.81 -34.10 -19.81
CA ALA A 158 -10.86 -32.77 -19.22
C ALA A 158 -10.24 -32.74 -17.81
N LEU A 159 -10.54 -33.73 -16.98
CA LEU A 159 -9.95 -33.87 -15.64
C LEU A 159 -8.44 -34.10 -15.69
N ASP A 160 -7.94 -34.85 -16.67
CA ASP A 160 -6.50 -35.03 -16.90
C ASP A 160 -5.83 -33.72 -17.31
N THR A 161 -6.49 -32.94 -18.18
CA THR A 161 -6.00 -31.62 -18.59
C THR A 161 -5.91 -30.66 -17.39
N LEU A 162 -6.94 -30.61 -16.56
CA LEU A 162 -6.95 -29.77 -15.35
C LEU A 162 -5.87 -30.19 -14.34
N GLU A 163 -5.62 -31.49 -14.18
CA GLU A 163 -4.55 -32.01 -13.31
C GLU A 163 -3.16 -31.64 -13.84
N GLN A 164 -2.94 -31.70 -15.16
CA GLN A 164 -1.69 -31.26 -15.78
C GLN A 164 -1.46 -29.76 -15.57
N GLU A 165 -2.48 -28.92 -15.78
CA GLU A 165 -2.39 -27.49 -15.51
C GLU A 165 -2.07 -27.20 -14.05
N ARG A 166 -2.76 -27.89 -13.12
CA ARG A 166 -2.52 -27.75 -11.68
C ARG A 166 -1.10 -28.14 -11.32
N THR A 167 -0.62 -29.28 -11.79
CA THR A 167 0.76 -29.74 -11.59
C THR A 167 1.77 -28.70 -12.08
N ALA A 168 1.54 -28.11 -13.26
CA ALA A 168 2.40 -27.06 -13.80
C ALA A 168 2.38 -25.79 -12.92
N ARG A 169 1.21 -25.39 -12.42
CA ARG A 169 1.07 -24.23 -11.50
C ARG A 169 1.72 -24.50 -10.14
N THR A 170 1.54 -25.68 -9.57
CA THR A 170 2.21 -26.10 -8.32
C THR A 170 3.73 -26.07 -8.48
N ALA A 171 4.26 -26.62 -9.57
CA ALA A 171 5.69 -26.60 -9.86
C ALA A 171 6.24 -25.16 -10.01
N ALA A 172 5.48 -24.29 -10.68
CA ALA A 172 5.83 -22.87 -10.77
C ALA A 172 5.81 -22.18 -9.39
N ALA A 173 4.78 -22.45 -8.57
CA ALA A 173 4.68 -21.93 -7.22
C ALA A 173 5.83 -22.40 -6.31
N ASP A 174 6.22 -23.67 -6.41
CA ASP A 174 7.35 -24.26 -5.68
C ASP A 174 8.68 -23.60 -6.06
N LEU A 175 8.90 -23.37 -7.36
CA LEU A 175 10.08 -22.65 -7.84
C LEU A 175 10.13 -21.24 -7.28
N GLN A 176 9.00 -20.51 -7.31
CA GLN A 176 8.93 -19.16 -6.75
C GLN A 176 9.14 -19.15 -5.23
N ALA A 177 8.58 -20.12 -4.51
CA ALA A 177 8.78 -20.27 -3.06
C ALA A 177 10.28 -20.41 -2.73
N ARG A 178 10.98 -21.32 -3.41
CA ARG A 178 12.43 -21.53 -3.22
C ARG A 178 13.25 -20.28 -3.53
N GLU A 179 12.91 -19.56 -4.60
CA GLU A 179 13.57 -18.31 -4.93
C GLU A 179 13.34 -17.21 -3.89
N LEU A 180 12.11 -17.12 -3.34
CA LEU A 180 11.78 -16.18 -2.27
C LEU A 180 12.51 -16.52 -0.96
N GLU A 181 12.52 -17.79 -0.55
CA GLU A 181 13.28 -18.26 0.62
C GLU A 181 14.78 -17.93 0.48
N LYS A 182 15.35 -18.12 -0.71
CA LYS A 182 16.76 -17.79 -0.97
C LYS A 182 17.03 -16.29 -0.88
N ARG A 183 16.13 -15.44 -1.37
CA ARG A 183 16.31 -13.98 -1.40
C ARG A 183 15.96 -13.31 -0.08
N LEU A 184 15.04 -13.88 0.69
CA LEU A 184 14.48 -13.34 1.93
C LEU A 184 14.70 -14.32 3.08
N ARG A 185 15.95 -14.76 3.28
CA ARG A 185 16.32 -15.85 4.20
C ARG A 185 15.85 -15.68 5.65
N ASP A 186 15.71 -14.44 6.10
CA ASP A 186 15.32 -14.11 7.48
C ASP A 186 13.81 -13.89 7.64
N VAL A 187 13.03 -14.07 6.56
CA VAL A 187 11.58 -13.87 6.55
C VAL A 187 10.88 -15.23 6.37
N PRO A 188 10.13 -15.71 7.38
CA PRO A 188 9.32 -16.92 7.27
C PRO A 188 8.40 -16.90 6.04
N LEU A 189 8.45 -17.96 5.23
CA LEU A 189 7.55 -18.16 4.11
C LEU A 189 6.38 -19.06 4.52
N LEU A 190 5.16 -18.57 4.33
CA LEU A 190 3.93 -19.35 4.51
C LEU A 190 3.21 -19.47 3.18
N ARG A 191 2.59 -20.62 2.94
CA ARG A 191 1.85 -20.90 1.69
C ARG A 191 0.38 -21.01 2.00
N LEU A 192 -0.45 -20.30 1.23
CA LEU A 192 -1.90 -20.40 1.33
C LEU A 192 -2.46 -21.12 0.11
N PRO A 193 -3.43 -22.03 0.31
CA PRO A 193 -4.01 -22.76 -0.78
C PRO A 193 -4.80 -21.86 -1.72
N PHE A 194 -4.85 -22.25 -2.99
CA PHE A 194 -5.96 -21.82 -3.84
C PHE A 194 -7.25 -22.47 -3.33
N LEU A 195 -8.30 -21.66 -3.17
CA LEU A 195 -9.60 -22.12 -2.69
C LEU A 195 -10.65 -21.88 -3.77
N GLU A 196 -11.34 -22.94 -4.14
CA GLU A 196 -12.52 -22.87 -4.99
C GLU A 196 -13.75 -22.83 -4.09
N ALA A 197 -14.31 -21.64 -3.90
CA ALA A 197 -15.56 -21.47 -3.17
C ALA A 197 -16.49 -20.53 -3.92
N ALA A 198 -17.79 -20.83 -3.85
CA ALA A 198 -18.82 -20.07 -4.55
C ALA A 198 -19.10 -18.69 -3.93
N THR A 199 -18.75 -18.49 -2.64
CA THR A 199 -19.01 -17.24 -1.92
C THR A 199 -17.75 -16.68 -1.27
N PRO A 200 -17.60 -15.35 -1.22
CA PRO A 200 -16.46 -14.70 -0.55
C PRO A 200 -16.33 -15.10 0.93
N ASP A 201 -17.45 -15.24 1.64
CA ASP A 201 -17.44 -15.58 3.08
C ASP A 201 -16.82 -16.96 3.34
N ALA A 202 -17.12 -17.94 2.47
CA ALA A 202 -16.53 -19.26 2.57
C ALA A 202 -15.02 -19.23 2.33
N VAL A 203 -14.54 -18.40 1.40
CA VAL A 203 -13.10 -18.18 1.19
C VAL A 203 -12.45 -17.60 2.44
N VAL A 204 -13.05 -16.59 3.06
CA VAL A 204 -12.50 -15.95 4.26
C VAL A 204 -12.43 -16.94 5.42
N VAL A 205 -13.50 -17.70 5.67
CA VAL A 205 -13.52 -18.71 6.75
C VAL A 205 -12.46 -19.79 6.53
N ALA A 206 -12.33 -20.29 5.30
CA ALA A 206 -11.35 -21.32 4.98
C ALA A 206 -9.90 -20.79 5.07
N LEU A 207 -9.61 -19.59 4.55
CA LEU A 207 -8.28 -18.98 4.71
C LEU A 207 -7.95 -18.66 6.17
N ALA A 208 -8.94 -18.22 6.96
CA ALA A 208 -8.76 -17.99 8.39
C ALA A 208 -8.41 -19.28 9.12
N ALA A 209 -9.07 -20.39 8.79
CA ALA A 209 -8.75 -21.71 9.35
C ALA A 209 -7.32 -22.16 9.01
N GLU A 210 -6.87 -21.94 7.77
CA GLU A 210 -5.49 -22.25 7.35
C GLU A 210 -4.45 -21.34 8.02
N LEU A 211 -4.78 -20.08 8.29
CA LEU A 211 -3.90 -19.12 8.95
C LEU A 211 -3.87 -19.26 10.48
N GLN A 212 -4.93 -19.77 11.09
CA GLN A 212 -5.07 -19.92 12.55
C GLN A 212 -3.83 -20.54 13.23
N PRO A 213 -3.27 -21.68 12.77
CA PRO A 213 -2.09 -22.27 13.39
C PRO A 213 -0.82 -21.42 13.22
N GLN A 214 -0.79 -20.51 12.24
CA GLN A 214 0.34 -19.65 11.93
C GLN A 214 0.29 -18.29 12.66
N LEU A 215 -0.85 -17.93 13.28
CA LEU A 215 -1.03 -16.64 13.94
C LEU A 215 0.06 -16.29 14.96
N PRO A 216 0.58 -17.21 15.79
CA PRO A 216 1.67 -16.88 16.72
C PRO A 216 2.95 -16.39 16.04
N ALA A 217 3.22 -16.84 14.80
CA ALA A 217 4.34 -16.36 14.00
C ALA A 217 4.05 -15.01 13.31
N LEU A 218 2.77 -14.70 13.09
CA LEU A 218 2.32 -13.51 12.35
C LEU A 218 2.05 -12.29 13.26
N VAL A 219 1.59 -12.51 14.48
CA VAL A 219 1.14 -11.47 15.41
C VAL A 219 2.25 -11.17 16.43
N PRO A 220 2.46 -9.90 16.86
CA PRO A 220 3.36 -9.61 17.97
C PRO A 220 2.97 -10.43 19.20
N PRO A 221 3.92 -10.89 20.03
CA PRO A 221 3.56 -11.25 21.39
C PRO A 221 2.89 -10.01 22.03
N ASP A 222 1.78 -10.24 22.74
CA ASP A 222 1.13 -9.16 23.48
C ASP A 222 2.17 -8.53 24.45
N PRO A 223 2.21 -7.19 24.54
CA PRO A 223 3.18 -6.48 25.38
C PRO A 223 2.97 -6.72 26.88
#